data_AF-A0A7V1EHW0-F1
#
_entry.id   AF-A0A7V1EHW0-F1
#
_cell.length_a   1.000
_cell.length_b   1.000
_cell.length_c   1.000
_cell.angle_alpha   90.00
_cell.angle_beta   90.00
_cell.angle_gamma   90.00
#
_symmetry.space_group_name_H-M   'P 1'
#
loop_
_entity.id
_entity.type
_entity.pdbx_description
1 polymer ?
#
loop_
_entity_poly.entity_id
_entity_poly.type
_entity_poly.pdbx_seq_one_letter_code
_entity_poly.pdbx_strand_id
1 'polypeptide(L)'
;MHNGYAYCANPNGLHLFNVSVPESLQYLGMFGTTPGRLTIGNDFLFDITHYCSLLVYDISNPVQPLIISSLGLTHFTRSKPYLKDSLYIFLNLLLMEKP
;
A
#
# COMPACT_ATOMS: atom_id res chain seq x y z
N MET A 1 0.75 0.35 -9.43
CA MET A 1 1.93 -0.13 -10.18
C MET A 1 3.05 0.88 -9.99
N HIS A 2 4.29 0.43 -9.96
CA HIS A 2 5.48 1.27 -9.82
C HIS A 2 6.64 0.61 -10.58
N ASN A 3 7.28 1.35 -11.51
CA ASN A 3 8.45 0.90 -12.28
C ASN A 3 8.33 -0.50 -12.93
N GLY A 4 7.18 -0.83 -13.51
CA GLY A 4 6.96 -2.14 -14.14
C GLY A 4 6.63 -3.27 -13.16
N TYR A 5 6.33 -2.95 -11.89
CA TYR A 5 5.88 -3.90 -10.87
C TYR A 5 4.46 -3.58 -10.39
N ALA A 6 3.68 -4.62 -10.13
CA ALA A 6 2.34 -4.53 -9.57
C ALA A 6 2.29 -5.16 -8.19
N TYR A 7 1.60 -4.47 -7.28
CA TYR A 7 1.34 -4.90 -5.90
C TYR A 7 -0.16 -5.11 -5.74
N CYS A 8 -0.56 -6.33 -5.43
CA CYS A 8 -1.97 -6.71 -5.34
C CYS A 8 -2.31 -7.14 -3.92
N ALA A 9 -3.36 -6.55 -3.34
CA ALA A 9 -3.89 -6.96 -2.05
C ALA A 9 -4.73 -8.23 -2.19
N ASN A 10 -4.41 -9.24 -1.38
CA ASN A 10 -5.23 -10.43 -1.16
C ASN A 10 -5.35 -10.63 0.36
N PRO A 11 -6.44 -11.21 0.88
CA PRO A 11 -6.55 -11.59 2.30
C PRO A 11 -5.30 -12.28 2.91
N ASN A 12 -4.51 -13.00 2.10
CA ASN A 12 -3.31 -13.69 2.56
C ASN A 12 -2.02 -12.84 2.57
N GLY A 13 -2.02 -11.65 1.93
CA GLY A 13 -0.84 -10.79 1.85
C GLY A 13 -0.80 -9.89 0.61
N LEU A 14 0.30 -9.16 0.48
CA LEU A 14 0.63 -8.38 -0.71
C LEU A 14 1.36 -9.26 -1.73
N HIS A 15 0.76 -9.43 -2.90
CA HIS A 15 1.35 -10.19 -4.00
C HIS A 15 2.11 -9.26 -4.95
N LEU A 16 3.33 -9.65 -5.29
CA LEU A 16 4.21 -8.93 -6.20
C LEU A 16 4.27 -9.59 -7.57
N PHE A 17 4.11 -8.78 -8.61
CA PHE A 17 4.27 -9.21 -10.00
C PHE A 17 5.21 -8.28 -10.75
N ASN A 18 6.11 -8.85 -11.56
CA ASN A 18 6.72 -8.13 -12.67
C ASN A 18 5.69 -8.07 -13.80
N VAL A 19 5.36 -6.85 -14.22
CA VAL A 19 4.38 -6.53 -15.26
C VAL A 19 5.01 -5.67 -16.36
N SER A 20 6.35 -5.65 -16.44
CA SER A 20 7.10 -4.89 -17.44
C SER A 20 6.79 -5.35 -18.87
N VAL A 21 6.36 -6.59 -19.04
CA VAL A 21 5.85 -7.14 -20.31
C VAL A 21 4.39 -7.57 -20.09
N PRO A 22 3.39 -6.86 -20.64
CA PRO A 22 1.97 -7.13 -20.37
C PRO A 22 1.52 -8.55 -20.73
N GLU A 23 2.13 -9.14 -21.76
CA GLU A 23 1.83 -10.50 -22.24
C GLU A 23 2.55 -11.60 -21.45
N SER A 24 3.51 -11.24 -20.58
CA SER A 24 4.34 -12.17 -19.81
C SER A 24 4.52 -11.68 -18.37
N LEU A 25 3.45 -11.77 -17.60
CA LEU A 25 3.47 -11.42 -16.18
C LEU A 25 4.25 -12.48 -15.39
N GLN A 26 5.13 -12.05 -14.48
CA GLN A 26 5.88 -12.96 -13.60
C GLN A 26 5.47 -12.72 -12.15
N TYR A 27 5.00 -13.76 -11.47
CA TYR A 27 4.78 -13.71 -10.03
C TYR A 27 6.12 -13.83 -9.29
N LEU A 28 6.43 -12.84 -8.45
CA LEU A 28 7.71 -12.77 -7.75
C LEU A 28 7.60 -13.19 -6.28
N GLY A 29 6.40 -13.16 -5.70
CA GLY A 29 6.18 -13.63 -4.33
C GLY A 29 5.09 -12.87 -3.58
N MET A 30 5.02 -13.14 -2.28
CA MET A 30 4.08 -12.53 -1.35
C MET A 30 4.82 -12.02 -0.12
N PHE A 31 4.39 -10.87 0.40
CA PHE A 31 4.95 -10.26 1.60
C PHE A 31 3.87 -9.53 2.42
N GLY A 32 4.26 -9.01 3.59
CA GLY A 32 3.39 -8.22 4.46
C GLY A 32 2.33 -9.03 5.21
N THR A 33 1.38 -8.32 5.79
CA THR A 33 0.21 -8.88 6.50
C THR A 33 -1.04 -8.79 5.64
N THR A 34 -2.21 -9.22 6.15
CA THR A 34 -3.52 -9.02 5.54
C THR A 34 -3.73 -7.53 5.17
N PRO A 35 -3.51 -7.17 3.90
CA PRO A 35 -3.58 -5.80 3.46
C PRO A 35 -5.04 -5.40 3.30
N GLY A 36 -5.33 -4.11 3.38
CA GLY A 36 -6.66 -3.60 3.06
C GLY A 36 -6.63 -2.80 1.78
N ARG A 37 -6.54 -1.47 1.90
CA ARG A 37 -6.49 -0.56 0.75
C ARG A 37 -5.07 -0.14 0.46
N LEU A 38 -4.66 -0.29 -0.80
CA LEU A 38 -3.34 0.11 -1.28
C LEU A 38 -3.42 1.40 -2.07
N THR A 39 -2.45 2.28 -1.85
CA THR A 39 -2.12 3.37 -2.78
C THR A 39 -0.61 3.51 -2.89
N ILE A 40 -0.15 4.01 -4.03
CA ILE A 40 1.26 4.28 -4.27
C ILE A 40 1.41 5.77 -4.53
N GLY A 41 2.45 6.37 -3.97
CA GLY A 41 2.96 7.64 -4.45
C GLY A 41 4.46 7.71 -4.30
N ASN A 42 5.10 8.15 -5.39
CA ASN A 42 6.55 8.05 -5.59
C ASN A 42 7.03 6.62 -5.32
N ASP A 43 8.04 6.47 -4.46
CA ASP A 43 8.64 5.20 -4.06
C ASP A 43 8.02 4.63 -2.78
N PHE A 44 6.78 5.03 -2.44
CA PHE A 44 6.09 4.55 -1.24
C PHE A 44 4.77 3.86 -1.58
N LEU A 45 4.59 2.67 -1.02
CA LEU A 45 3.33 1.95 -0.99
C LEU A 45 2.70 2.13 0.39
N PHE A 46 1.46 2.59 0.42
CA PHE A 46 0.67 2.79 1.63
C PHE A 46 -0.40 1.71 1.69
N ASP A 47 -0.47 1.00 2.81
CA ASP A 47 -1.46 -0.05 3.08
C ASP A 47 -2.28 0.31 4.31
N ILE A 48 -3.57 0.52 4.11
CA ILE A 48 -4.54 0.65 5.20
C ILE A 48 -5.07 -0.74 5.49
N THR A 49 -4.49 -1.40 6.49
CA THR A 49 -4.83 -2.76 6.89
C THR A 49 -6.26 -2.85 7.43
N HIS A 50 -6.83 -4.06 7.40
CA HIS A 50 -8.14 -4.33 7.98
C HIS A 50 -8.22 -4.07 9.50
N TYR A 51 -7.08 -4.06 10.18
CA TYR A 51 -6.98 -3.78 11.62
C TYR A 51 -6.88 -2.28 11.93
N CYS A 52 -7.31 -1.41 11.01
CA CYS A 52 -7.24 0.04 11.15
C CYS A 52 -5.82 0.48 11.49
N SER A 53 -4.83 0.06 10.69
CA SER A 53 -3.44 0.53 10.80
C SER A 53 -2.94 0.93 9.43
N LEU A 54 -2.19 2.02 9.34
CA LEU A 54 -1.46 2.43 8.15
C LEU A 54 -0.06 1.83 8.20
N LEU A 55 0.32 1.05 7.20
CA LEU A 55 1.70 0.61 6.96
C LEU A 55 2.26 1.38 5.76
N VAL A 56 3.50 1.84 5.87
CA VAL A 56 4.23 2.50 4.79
C VAL A 56 5.40 1.61 4.41
N TYR A 57 5.43 1.21 3.15
CA TYR A 57 6.52 0.44 2.56
C TYR A 57 7.33 1.37 1.64
N ASP A 58 8.64 1.39 1.83
CA ASP A 58 9.59 1.84 0.81
C ASP A 58 9.66 0.78 -0.29
N ILE A 59 9.36 1.19 -1.51
CA ILE A 59 9.36 0.36 -2.73
C ILE A 59 10.36 0.86 -3.78
N SER A 60 11.34 1.69 -3.38
CA SER A 60 12.44 2.15 -4.25
C SER A 60 13.20 0.97 -4.89
N ASN A 61 13.36 -0.13 -4.14
CA ASN A 61 13.62 -1.45 -4.69
C ASN A 61 12.31 -2.25 -4.77
N PRO A 62 11.69 -2.37 -5.95
CA PRO A 62 10.34 -2.93 -6.06
C PRO A 62 10.25 -4.43 -5.80
N VAL A 63 11.38 -5.15 -5.88
CA VAL A 63 11.43 -6.58 -5.57
C VAL A 63 11.74 -6.88 -4.11
N GLN A 64 12.11 -5.85 -3.35
CA GLN A 64 12.40 -5.98 -1.92
C GLN A 64 11.78 -4.82 -1.12
N PRO A 65 10.44 -4.74 -1.02
CA PRO A 65 9.77 -3.73 -0.21
C PRO A 65 10.16 -3.81 1.26
N LEU A 66 10.32 -2.65 1.89
CA LEU A 66 10.67 -2.54 3.32
C LEU A 66 9.62 -1.73 4.06
N ILE A 67 9.09 -2.26 5.16
CA ILE A 67 8.21 -1.48 6.05
C ILE A 67 9.07 -0.46 6.77
N ILE A 68 8.83 0.82 6.52
CA ILE A 68 9.56 1.94 7.13
C ILE A 68 8.75 2.67 8.20
N SER A 69 7.42 2.48 8.23
CA SER A 69 6.55 3.09 9.23
C SER A 69 5.27 2.30 9.43
N SER A 70 4.74 2.35 10.65
CA SER A 70 3.42 1.84 11.01
C SER A 70 2.72 2.80 11.96
N LEU A 71 1.42 3.01 11.75
CA LEU A 71 0.58 3.85 12.60
C LEU A 71 -0.74 3.13 12.89
N GLY A 72 -0.99 2.83 14.15
CA GLY A 72 -2.29 2.33 14.60
C GLY A 72 -3.33 3.44 14.57
N LEU A 73 -4.42 3.24 13.83
CA LEU A 73 -5.57 4.16 13.77
C LEU A 73 -6.66 3.77 14.79
N THR A 74 -6.30 2.99 15.81
CA THR A 74 -7.21 2.38 16.81
C THR A 74 -8.07 3.40 17.56
N HIS A 75 -7.64 4.65 17.67
CA HIS A 75 -8.43 5.73 18.28
C HIS A 75 -9.58 6.26 17.40
N PHE A 76 -9.63 5.91 16.11
CA PHE A 76 -10.71 6.30 15.19
C PHE A 76 -11.88 5.30 15.15
N THR A 77 -11.85 4.24 15.97
CA THR A 77 -12.76 3.08 15.86
C THR A 77 -14.10 3.20 16.61
N ARG A 78 -14.39 4.31 17.30
CA ARG A 78 -15.70 4.48 17.98
C ARG A 78 -16.87 4.86 17.07
N SER A 79 -16.66 5.10 15.78
CA SER A 79 -17.74 5.22 14.80
C SER A 79 -17.26 4.82 13.38
N LYS A 80 -17.79 3.73 12.83
CA LYS A 80 -17.66 3.40 11.39
C LYS A 80 -18.35 4.49 10.52
N PRO A 81 -18.10 4.68 9.20
CA PRO A 81 -17.04 4.25 8.29
C PRO A 81 -16.47 5.43 7.44
N TYR A 82 -16.41 6.66 7.97
CA TYR A 82 -16.00 7.85 7.19
C TYR A 82 -14.48 7.97 6.93
N LEU A 83 -13.69 6.99 7.38
CA LEU A 83 -12.24 6.95 7.13
C LEU A 83 -11.89 6.84 5.64
N LYS A 84 -12.81 6.33 4.80
CA LYS A 84 -12.52 6.15 3.37
C LYS A 84 -12.27 7.48 2.67
N ASP A 85 -13.04 8.52 2.99
CA ASP A 85 -12.93 9.82 2.34
C ASP A 85 -11.91 10.71 3.05
N SER A 86 -11.88 10.72 4.38
CA SER A 86 -10.92 11.52 5.15
C SER A 86 -9.47 11.03 5.02
N LEU A 87 -9.25 9.72 4.94
CA LEU A 87 -7.91 9.15 4.79
C LEU A 87 -7.46 9.17 3.32
N TYR A 88 -8.38 9.08 2.36
CA TYR A 88 -8.09 9.33 0.94
C TYR A 88 -7.68 10.77 0.71
N ILE A 89 -8.35 11.74 1.34
CA ILE A 89 -7.93 13.14 1.33
C ILE A 89 -6.56 13.30 1.99
N PHE A 90 -6.34 12.71 3.18
CA PHE A 90 -5.05 12.79 3.87
C PHE A 90 -3.90 12.19 3.06
N LEU A 91 -4.11 11.02 2.44
CA LEU A 91 -3.14 10.41 1.53
C LEU A 91 -2.93 11.26 0.28
N ASN A 92 -3.98 11.77 -0.36
CA ASN A 92 -3.81 12.68 -1.51
C ASN A 92 -3.06 13.95 -1.14
N LEU A 93 -3.30 14.54 0.04
CA LEU A 93 -2.54 15.69 0.53
C LEU A 93 -1.06 15.33 0.76
N LEU A 94 -0.79 14.19 1.41
CA LEU A 94 0.59 13.70 1.62
C LEU A 94 1.33 13.43 0.30
N LEU A 95 0.59 13.03 -0.73
CA LEU A 95 1.13 12.78 -2.08
C LEU A 95 1.21 14.05 -2.94
N MET A 96 0.43 15.09 -2.66
CA MET A 96 0.45 16.39 -3.37
C MET A 96 1.41 17.42 -2.76
N GLU A 97 1.92 17.21 -1.53
CA GLU A 97 2.78 18.17 -0.83
C GLU A 97 4.28 18.13 -1.17
N LYS A 98 4.72 17.53 -2.28
CA LYS A 98 6.11 17.67 -2.74
C LYS A 98 6.20 18.29 -4.13
N PRO A 99 6.98 19.39 -4.30
CA PRO A 99 7.19 20.06 -5.58
C PRO A 99 7.93 19.18 -6.59
#